data_AF-A0A158HMM0-F1
#
_entry.id   AF-A0A158HMM0-F1
#
_cell.length_a   1.000
_cell.length_b   1.000
_cell.length_c   1.000
_cell.angle_alpha   90.00
_cell.angle_beta   90.00
_cell.angle_gamma   90.00
#
_symmetry.space_group_name_H-M   'P 1'
#
loop_
_entity.id
_entity.type
_entity.pdbx_description
1 polymer ?
#
loop_
_entity_poly.entity_id
_entity_poly.type
_entity_poly.pdbx_seq_one_letter_code
_entity_poly.pdbx_strand_id
1 'polypeptide(L)'
;MDDPYERRALLLHLGDVLEAIFCLTKCADSRATIGEALAKDDALVSFNILGQVDAGMHPQDFIKRATGAFFVWPKALLDETLNRQLLAHTIQHDLFAGNAKGWEAYVSERRQEVPWFGEDLPKVLKEEVEATPSDADAPPDAKDQTSRYSTWPWRPE
;
A
#
# COMPACT_ATOMS: atom_id res chain seq x y z
N MET A 1 -15.20 -16.78 -7.57
CA MET A 1 -14.66 -17.69 -6.55
C MET A 1 -13.18 -17.35 -6.48
N ASP A 2 -12.72 -16.77 -5.37
CA ASP A 2 -11.32 -16.33 -5.26
C ASP A 2 -10.41 -17.56 -5.15
N ASP A 3 -9.32 -17.57 -5.93
CA ASP A 3 -8.43 -18.72 -5.98
C ASP A 3 -7.53 -18.72 -4.71
N PRO A 4 -7.48 -19.83 -3.93
CA PRO A 4 -6.53 -19.97 -2.83
C PRO A 4 -5.07 -19.72 -3.23
N TYR A 5 -4.68 -20.01 -4.47
CA TYR A 5 -3.34 -19.75 -4.99
C TYR A 5 -3.07 -18.26 -5.16
N GLU A 6 -4.03 -17.48 -5.65
CA GLU A 6 -3.92 -16.02 -5.77
C GLU A 6 -3.76 -15.37 -4.39
N ARG A 7 -4.57 -15.81 -3.42
CA ARG A 7 -4.48 -15.33 -2.03
C ARG A 7 -3.13 -15.67 -1.40
N ARG A 8 -2.61 -16.88 -1.64
CA ARG A 8 -1.26 -17.27 -1.20
C ARG A 8 -0.19 -16.36 -1.82
N ALA A 9 -0.28 -16.06 -3.11
CA ALA A 9 0.66 -15.16 -3.78
C ALA A 9 0.65 -13.74 -3.16
N LEU A 10 -0.54 -13.19 -2.87
CA LEU A 10 -0.65 -11.89 -2.19
C LEU A 10 -0.09 -11.90 -0.76
N LEU A 11 -0.28 -12.99 -0.02
CA LEU A 11 0.29 -13.15 1.33
C LEU A 11 1.82 -13.28 1.30
N LEU A 12 2.37 -14.01 0.33
CA LEU A 12 3.82 -14.09 0.15
C LEU A 12 4.41 -12.73 -0.19
N HIS A 13 3.76 -12.01 -1.12
CA HIS A 13 4.16 -10.66 -1.47
C HIS A 13 4.13 -9.70 -0.28
N LEU A 14 3.11 -9.78 0.57
CA LEU A 14 3.06 -9.02 1.81
C LEU A 14 4.27 -9.32 2.71
N GLY A 15 4.67 -10.60 2.81
CA GLY A 15 5.89 -11.01 3.52
C GLY A 15 7.14 -10.33 2.98
N ASP A 16 7.34 -10.37 1.65
CA ASP A 16 8.48 -9.74 0.98
C ASP A 16 8.52 -8.22 1.23
N VAL A 17 7.36 -7.56 1.23
CA VAL A 17 7.27 -6.10 1.50
C VAL A 17 7.64 -5.77 2.95
N LEU A 18 7.17 -6.58 3.91
CA LEU A 18 7.54 -6.39 5.31
C LEU A 18 9.03 -6.61 5.54
N GLU A 19 9.63 -7.58 4.84
CA GLU A 19 11.08 -7.80 4.87
C GLU A 19 11.84 -6.64 4.23
N ALA A 20 11.40 -6.13 3.08
CA ALA A 20 11.99 -4.96 2.43
C ALA A 20 11.96 -3.72 3.35
N ILE A 21 10.82 -3.47 4.01
CA ILE A 21 10.68 -2.41 5.01
C ILE A 21 11.71 -2.59 6.13
N PHE A 22 11.78 -3.79 6.71
CA PHE A 22 12.73 -4.08 7.78
C PHE A 22 14.19 -3.86 7.34
N CYS A 23 14.57 -4.32 6.15
CA CYS A 23 15.91 -4.09 5.62
C CYS A 23 16.21 -2.59 5.44
N LEU A 24 15.27 -1.82 4.87
CA LEU A 24 15.43 -0.38 4.72
C LEU A 24 15.57 0.35 6.06
N THR A 25 14.89 -0.07 7.12
CA THR A 25 15.05 0.59 8.44
C THR A 25 16.48 0.56 8.96
N LYS A 26 17.30 -0.41 8.55
CA LYS A 26 18.71 -0.52 8.96
C LYS A 26 19.61 0.53 8.31
N CYS A 27 19.20 1.09 7.17
CA CYS A 27 20.00 2.04 6.41
C CYS A 27 19.29 3.37 6.10
N ALA A 28 18.03 3.54 6.52
CA ALA A 28 17.18 4.64 6.09
C ALA A 28 17.73 6.04 6.41
N ASP A 29 18.48 6.18 7.51
CA ASP A 29 19.08 7.47 7.90
C ASP A 29 20.43 7.73 7.20
N SER A 30 21.01 6.71 6.56
CA SER A 30 22.32 6.74 5.92
C SER A 30 22.28 6.79 4.39
N ARG A 31 21.08 6.83 3.81
CA ARG A 31 20.83 6.77 2.37
C ARG A 31 19.88 7.89 1.99
N ALA A 32 20.23 8.66 0.96
CA ALA A 32 19.39 9.78 0.52
C ALA A 32 18.20 9.30 -0.32
N THR A 33 18.35 8.19 -1.04
CA THR A 33 17.33 7.70 -2.00
C THR A 33 17.27 6.17 -2.04
N ILE A 34 16.13 5.62 -2.51
CA ILE A 34 15.98 4.18 -2.79
C ILE A 34 17.00 3.70 -3.83
N GLY A 35 17.25 4.47 -4.89
CA GLY A 35 18.25 4.12 -5.90
C GLY A 35 19.67 3.99 -5.32
N GLU A 36 20.05 4.87 -4.38
CA GLU A 36 21.31 4.76 -3.66
C GLU A 36 21.35 3.53 -2.73
N ALA A 37 20.23 3.24 -2.05
CA ALA A 37 20.13 2.08 -1.18
C ALA A 37 20.33 0.77 -1.97
N LEU A 38 19.66 0.62 -3.11
CA LEU A 38 19.79 -0.53 -4.00
C LEU A 38 21.21 -0.68 -4.58
N ALA A 39 21.91 0.41 -4.86
CA ALA A 39 23.27 0.37 -5.38
C ALA A 39 24.33 -0.05 -4.34
N LYS A 40 24.01 0.04 -3.05
CA LYS A 40 24.97 -0.16 -1.95
C LYS A 40 24.68 -1.39 -1.08
N ASP A 41 23.50 -1.99 -1.22
CA ASP A 41 23.07 -3.14 -0.43
C ASP A 41 22.45 -4.21 -1.34
N ASP A 42 23.24 -5.26 -1.60
CA ASP A 42 22.82 -6.37 -2.46
C ASP A 42 21.58 -7.09 -1.92
N ALA A 43 21.33 -7.05 -0.61
CA ALA A 43 20.14 -7.66 -0.02
C ALA A 43 18.86 -6.90 -0.37
N LEU A 44 18.94 -5.62 -0.75
CA LEU A 44 17.77 -4.85 -1.17
C LEU A 44 17.37 -5.14 -2.63
N VAL A 45 18.32 -5.60 -3.45
CA VAL A 45 18.12 -5.87 -4.89
C VAL A 45 17.13 -7.02 -5.11
N SER A 46 16.99 -7.95 -4.16
CA SER A 46 16.04 -9.05 -4.25
C SER A 46 14.57 -8.64 -4.12
N PHE A 47 14.29 -7.42 -3.62
CA PHE A 47 12.91 -6.95 -3.45
C PHE A 47 12.46 -6.18 -4.68
N ASN A 48 11.75 -6.84 -5.60
CA ASN A 48 11.25 -6.24 -6.85
C ASN A 48 10.47 -4.94 -6.66
N ILE A 49 9.71 -4.82 -5.56
CA ILE A 49 8.93 -3.62 -5.24
C ILE A 49 9.81 -2.36 -5.13
N LEU A 50 11.05 -2.50 -4.65
CA LEU A 50 11.99 -1.37 -4.55
C LEU A 50 12.47 -0.90 -5.92
N GLY A 51 12.50 -1.78 -6.92
CA GLY A 51 12.82 -1.42 -8.31
C GLY A 51 11.66 -0.75 -9.05
N GLN A 52 10.44 -0.79 -8.51
CA GLN A 52 9.22 -0.26 -9.15
C GLN A 52 8.83 1.11 -8.61
N VAL A 53 9.20 1.42 -7.36
CA VAL A 53 8.97 2.75 -6.79
C VAL A 53 9.90 3.80 -7.41
N ASP A 54 9.62 5.07 -7.13
CA ASP A 54 10.49 6.15 -7.57
C ASP A 54 11.88 6.00 -6.95
N ALA A 55 12.90 5.85 -7.79
CA ALA A 55 14.29 5.71 -7.36
C ALA A 55 14.79 6.93 -6.56
N GLY A 56 14.20 8.10 -6.77
CA GLY A 56 14.49 9.32 -6.01
C GLY A 56 13.76 9.40 -4.65
N MET A 57 12.85 8.47 -4.35
CA MET A 57 12.12 8.42 -3.08
C MET A 57 13.09 8.22 -1.91
N HIS A 58 12.88 8.94 -0.81
CA HIS A 58 13.64 8.72 0.42
C HIS A 58 13.24 7.38 1.07
N PRO A 59 14.17 6.58 1.62
CA PRO A 59 13.85 5.30 2.26
C PRO A 59 12.77 5.38 3.34
N GLN A 60 12.80 6.43 4.19
CA GLN A 60 11.76 6.67 5.21
C GLN A 60 10.37 6.91 4.59
N ASP A 61 10.30 7.58 3.44
CA ASP A 61 9.02 7.79 2.74
C ASP A 61 8.49 6.48 2.18
N PHE A 62 9.37 5.64 1.63
CA PHE A 62 8.98 4.29 1.22
C PHE A 62 8.41 3.49 2.40
N ILE A 63 9.12 3.45 3.53
CA ILE A 63 8.68 2.73 4.73
C ILE A 63 7.28 3.18 5.16
N LYS A 64 7.07 4.50 5.24
CA LYS A 64 5.78 5.08 5.62
C LYS A 64 4.67 4.73 4.61
N ARG A 65 4.93 4.92 3.32
CA ARG A 65 3.96 4.69 2.24
C ARG A 65 3.63 3.21 2.08
N ALA A 66 4.61 2.32 2.11
CA ALA A 66 4.41 0.89 2.03
C ALA A 66 3.63 0.38 3.26
N THR A 67 3.97 0.86 4.47
CA THR A 67 3.18 0.49 5.66
C THR A 67 1.71 0.92 5.51
N GLY A 68 1.44 2.13 5.00
CA GLY A 68 0.09 2.62 4.72
C GLY A 68 -0.64 1.85 3.61
N ALA A 69 0.07 1.48 2.55
CA ALA A 69 -0.50 0.74 1.44
C ALA A 69 -0.94 -0.68 1.83
N PHE A 70 -0.17 -1.33 2.72
CA PHE A 70 -0.32 -2.76 3.03
C PHE A 70 -0.96 -3.06 4.40
N PHE A 71 -1.19 -2.08 5.29
CA PHE A 71 -1.68 -2.39 6.65
C PHE A 71 -3.04 -3.11 6.68
N VAL A 72 -3.90 -2.92 5.67
CA VAL A 72 -5.21 -3.58 5.58
C VAL A 72 -5.11 -5.03 5.11
N TRP A 73 -4.03 -5.40 4.43
CA TRP A 73 -3.88 -6.68 3.74
C TRP A 73 -3.99 -7.90 4.67
N PRO A 74 -3.37 -7.94 5.87
CA PRO A 74 -3.49 -9.10 6.75
C PRO A 74 -4.92 -9.51 7.08
N LYS A 75 -5.84 -8.55 7.16
CA LYS A 75 -7.27 -8.81 7.43
C LYS A 75 -8.05 -9.05 6.15
N ALA A 76 -7.90 -8.16 5.17
CA ALA A 76 -8.63 -8.24 3.90
C ALA A 76 -8.33 -9.54 3.13
N LEU A 77 -7.10 -10.06 3.25
CA LEU A 77 -6.72 -11.34 2.65
C LEU A 77 -7.28 -12.56 3.41
N LEU A 78 -7.97 -12.40 4.54
CA LEU A 78 -8.62 -13.51 5.27
C LEU A 78 -10.15 -13.49 5.13
N ASP A 79 -10.72 -12.44 4.55
CA ASP A 79 -12.17 -12.32 4.36
C ASP A 79 -12.73 -13.39 3.43
N GLU A 80 -14.00 -13.77 3.59
CA GLU A 80 -14.65 -14.79 2.75
C GLU A 80 -14.62 -14.42 1.25
N THR A 81 -14.75 -13.12 0.96
CA THR A 81 -14.65 -12.56 -0.39
C THR A 81 -13.59 -11.46 -0.41
N LEU A 82 -12.70 -11.50 -1.40
CA LEU A 82 -11.65 -10.50 -1.54
C LEU A 82 -12.22 -9.17 -2.02
N ASN A 83 -11.96 -8.11 -1.27
CA ASN A 83 -12.14 -6.75 -1.78
C ASN A 83 -10.97 -6.37 -2.70
N ARG A 84 -11.03 -6.83 -3.94
CA ARG A 84 -9.99 -6.67 -4.97
C ARG A 84 -9.64 -5.20 -5.22
N GLN A 85 -10.66 -4.34 -5.27
CA GLN A 85 -10.49 -2.90 -5.47
C GLN A 85 -9.74 -2.26 -4.30
N LEU A 86 -10.13 -2.58 -3.06
CA LEU A 86 -9.45 -2.07 -1.87
C LEU A 86 -7.96 -2.43 -1.88
N LEU A 87 -7.63 -3.69 -2.13
CA LEU A 87 -6.25 -4.19 -2.12
C LEU A 87 -5.35 -3.46 -3.14
N ALA A 88 -5.87 -3.22 -4.35
CA ALA A 88 -5.12 -2.54 -5.39
C ALA A 88 -5.09 -1.01 -5.20
N HIS A 89 -6.20 -0.42 -4.76
CA HIS A 89 -6.34 1.03 -4.60
C HIS A 89 -5.43 1.58 -3.51
N THR A 90 -5.33 0.91 -2.36
CA THR A 90 -4.43 1.37 -1.27
C THR A 90 -2.99 1.42 -1.74
N ILE A 91 -2.53 0.45 -2.54
CA ILE A 91 -1.18 0.45 -3.10
C ILE A 91 -1.00 1.57 -4.13
N GLN A 92 -1.92 1.67 -5.09
CA GLN A 92 -1.83 2.69 -6.13
C GLN A 92 -1.77 4.10 -5.52
N HIS A 93 -2.66 4.37 -4.56
CA HIS A 93 -2.77 5.69 -3.93
C HIS A 93 -1.62 5.96 -2.95
N ASP A 94 -1.29 5.04 -2.05
CA ASP A 94 -0.35 5.36 -0.96
C ASP A 94 1.10 5.17 -1.37
N LEU A 95 1.41 4.16 -2.20
CA LEU A 95 2.78 3.85 -2.61
C LEU A 95 3.17 4.48 -3.95
N PHE A 96 2.27 4.42 -4.93
CA PHE A 96 2.56 4.85 -6.30
C PHE A 96 1.94 6.20 -6.70
N ALA A 97 1.46 7.01 -5.74
CA ALA A 97 1.02 8.38 -6.03
C ALA A 97 2.08 9.16 -6.82
N GLY A 98 1.69 9.64 -8.01
CA GLY A 98 2.57 10.38 -8.92
C GLY A 98 3.53 9.52 -9.75
N ASN A 99 3.57 8.20 -9.55
CA ASN A 99 4.43 7.25 -10.27
C ASN A 99 3.62 6.22 -11.07
N ALA A 100 2.98 6.68 -12.15
CA ALA A 100 2.16 5.83 -13.02
C ALA A 100 2.96 4.68 -13.66
N LYS A 101 4.20 4.95 -14.08
CA LYS A 101 5.07 3.92 -14.68
C LYS A 101 5.41 2.81 -13.69
N GLY A 102 5.72 3.18 -12.45
CA GLY A 102 5.98 2.22 -11.36
C GLY A 102 4.75 1.38 -11.03
N TRP A 103 3.58 2.02 -11.00
CA TRP A 103 2.30 1.33 -10.81
C TRP A 103 2.03 0.30 -11.92
N GLU A 104 2.23 0.67 -13.19
CA GLU A 104 2.04 -0.25 -14.32
C GLU A 104 3.01 -1.44 -14.25
N ALA A 105 4.28 -1.20 -13.91
CA ALA A 105 5.26 -2.27 -13.72
C ALA A 105 4.88 -3.21 -12.58
N TYR A 106 4.45 -2.66 -11.44
CA TYR A 106 3.97 -3.41 -10.29
C TYR A 106 2.78 -4.29 -10.65
N VAL A 107 1.74 -3.72 -11.28
CA VAL A 107 0.56 -4.47 -11.72
C VAL A 107 0.94 -5.57 -12.71
N SER A 108 1.80 -5.27 -13.68
CA SER A 108 2.22 -6.26 -14.67
C SER A 108 2.93 -7.45 -14.04
N GLU A 109 3.73 -7.24 -13.00
CA GLU A 109 4.37 -8.32 -12.26
C GLU A 109 3.35 -9.10 -11.44
N ARG A 110 2.49 -8.41 -10.67
CA ARG A 110 1.50 -9.07 -9.81
C ARG A 110 0.50 -9.90 -10.61
N ARG A 111 0.14 -9.47 -11.83
CA ARG A 111 -0.77 -10.20 -12.72
C ARG A 111 -0.24 -11.53 -13.24
N GLN A 112 1.05 -11.82 -13.07
CA GLN A 112 1.60 -13.14 -13.40
C GLN A 112 1.05 -14.24 -12.49
N GLU A 113 0.77 -13.90 -11.23
CA GLU A 113 0.23 -14.82 -10.22
C GLU A 113 -1.23 -14.50 -9.83
N VAL A 114 -1.65 -13.25 -10.03
CA VAL A 114 -2.97 -12.73 -9.63
C VAL A 114 -3.60 -11.96 -10.79
N PRO A 115 -4.20 -12.62 -11.79
CA PRO A 115 -4.61 -12.01 -13.06
C PRO A 115 -5.53 -10.78 -12.92
N TRP A 116 -6.41 -10.80 -11.92
CA TRP A 116 -7.37 -9.72 -11.67
C TRP A 116 -6.77 -8.47 -11.00
N PHE A 117 -5.51 -8.54 -10.54
CA PHE A 117 -4.95 -7.47 -9.71
C PHE A 117 -4.93 -6.13 -10.44
N GLY A 118 -5.49 -5.09 -9.83
CA GLY A 118 -5.59 -3.75 -10.41
C GLY A 118 -6.59 -3.60 -11.56
N GLU A 119 -7.49 -4.58 -11.78
CA GLU A 119 -8.68 -4.38 -12.61
C GLU A 119 -9.67 -3.42 -11.93
N ASP A 120 -10.52 -2.76 -12.73
CA ASP A 120 -11.63 -1.91 -12.27
C ASP A 120 -11.28 -0.81 -11.26
N LEU A 121 -10.04 -0.33 -11.25
CA LEU A 121 -9.66 0.83 -10.46
C LEU A 121 -10.30 2.09 -11.05
N PRO A 122 -10.90 2.95 -10.22
CA PRO A 122 -11.36 4.26 -10.67
C PRO A 122 -10.20 4.97 -11.37
N LYS A 123 -10.35 5.30 -12.66
CA LYS A 123 -9.41 6.19 -13.32
C LYS A 123 -9.48 7.50 -12.57
N VAL A 124 -8.41 7.84 -11.84
CA VAL A 124 -8.29 9.16 -11.20
C VAL A 124 -8.37 10.19 -12.32
N LEU A 125 -9.55 10.79 -12.48
CA LEU A 125 -9.69 12.04 -13.20
C LEU A 125 -8.77 13.01 -12.46
N LYS A 126 -7.85 13.64 -13.19
CA LYS A 126 -7.11 14.79 -12.68
C LYS A 126 -8.14 15.86 -12.35
N GLU A 127 -8.59 15.90 -11.11
CA GLU A 127 -9.41 17.01 -10.64
C GLU A 127 -8.48 18.18 -10.37
N GLU A 128 -8.66 19.19 -11.22
CA GLU A 128 -8.18 20.55 -11.04
C GLU A 128 -8.59 21.05 -9.66
N VAL A 129 -7.63 21.66 -8.97
CA VAL A 129 -7.83 22.29 -7.68
C VAL A 129 -8.70 23.53 -7.87
N GLU A 130 -10.01 23.42 -7.68
CA GLU A 130 -10.88 24.58 -7.44
C GLU A 130 -11.06 24.78 -5.93
N ALA A 131 -10.28 25.71 -5.40
CA ALA A 131 -10.52 26.30 -4.10
C ALA A 131 -11.72 27.25 -4.17
N THR A 132 -12.67 27.09 -3.24
CA THR A 132 -13.50 28.22 -2.78
C THR A 132 -13.61 28.22 -1.25
N PRO A 133 -13.66 29.40 -0.60
CA PRO A 133 -13.44 29.56 0.85
C PRO A 133 -14.72 29.85 1.67
N SER A 134 -14.63 29.62 2.99
CA SER A 134 -15.23 30.39 4.12
C SER A 134 -16.78 30.32 4.30
N ASP A 135 -17.43 30.27 5.47
CA ASP A 135 -17.09 30.44 6.89
C ASP A 135 -18.22 29.87 7.80
N ALA A 136 -17.85 29.53 9.05
CA ALA A 136 -18.61 29.54 10.34
C ALA A 136 -20.08 29.06 10.44
N ASP A 137 -20.38 28.08 11.32
CA ASP A 137 -20.71 28.29 12.75
C ASP A 137 -20.95 26.94 13.49
N ALA A 138 -20.76 26.92 14.81
CA ALA A 138 -20.54 25.71 15.65
C ALA A 138 -21.82 24.99 16.18
N PRO A 139 -21.72 24.03 17.15
CA PRO A 139 -21.73 22.57 16.95
C PRO A 139 -22.99 21.86 17.53
N PRO A 140 -23.18 20.56 17.26
CA PRO A 140 -23.76 19.71 18.29
C PRO A 140 -23.04 18.36 18.48
N ASP A 141 -22.94 18.00 19.76
CA ASP A 141 -22.87 16.64 20.32
C ASP A 141 -21.69 15.75 19.92
N ALA A 142 -20.71 15.70 20.82
CA ALA A 142 -19.81 14.57 21.00
C ALA A 142 -20.62 13.31 21.36
N LYS A 143 -21.13 12.61 20.36
CA LYS A 143 -21.57 11.22 20.46
C LYS A 143 -20.54 10.34 19.78
N ASP A 144 -19.79 9.62 20.61
CA ASP A 144 -19.11 8.36 20.31
C ASP A 144 -18.61 8.21 18.86
N GLN A 145 -17.47 8.83 18.56
CA GLN A 145 -16.58 8.24 17.57
C GLN A 145 -15.95 6.98 18.16
N THR A 146 -16.77 5.92 18.25
CA THR A 146 -16.22 4.57 18.30
C THR A 146 -15.50 4.38 16.98
N SER A 147 -14.16 4.37 17.05
CA SER A 147 -13.33 3.96 15.94
C SER A 147 -13.89 2.65 15.39
N ARG A 148 -14.05 2.54 14.06
CA ARG A 148 -14.56 1.33 13.38
C ARG A 148 -13.73 0.06 13.67
N TYR A 149 -12.63 0.22 14.42
CA TYR A 149 -11.71 -0.80 14.86
C TYR A 149 -11.84 -1.17 16.36
N SER A 150 -12.77 -0.56 17.10
CA SER A 150 -12.90 -0.73 18.56
C SER A 150 -13.74 -1.91 19.02
N THR A 151 -14.43 -2.64 18.12
CA THR A 151 -15.19 -3.84 18.49
C THR A 151 -14.31 -5.09 18.36
N TRP A 152 -13.36 -5.20 19.28
CA TRP A 152 -12.48 -6.35 19.53
C TRP A 152 -12.31 -6.49 21.05
N PRO A 153 -12.25 -7.70 21.66
CA PRO A 153 -11.95 -9.03 21.11
C PRO A 153 -13.15 -10.01 21.09
N TRP A 154 -12.93 -11.14 20.42
CA TRP A 154 -13.78 -12.35 20.32
C TRP A 154 -14.67 -12.63 21.54
N ARG A 155 -15.96 -12.93 21.30
CA ARG A 155 -16.72 -13.76 22.24
C ARG A 155 -16.44 -15.22 21.91
N PRO A 156 -15.81 -16.00 22.78
CA PRO A 156 -15.99 -17.45 22.73
C PRO A 156 -17.46 -17.76 23.06
N GLU A 157 -18.07 -18.69 22.33
CA GLU A 157 -19.33 -19.31 22.74
C GLU A 157 -19.21 -19.97 24.11
#